data_AF-A0A0C2Y9Q9-F1
#
_entry.id   AF-A0A0C2Y9Q9-F1
#
_cell.length_a   1.000
_cell.length_b   1.000
_cell.length_c   1.000
_cell.angle_alpha   90.00
_cell.angle_beta   90.00
_cell.angle_gamma   90.00
#
_symmetry.space_group_name_H-M   'P 1'
#
loop_
_entity.id
_entity.type
_entity.pdbx_description
1 polymer ?
#
loop_
_entity_poly.entity_id
_entity_poly.type
_entity_poly.pdbx_seq_one_letter_code
_entity_poly.pdbx_strand_id
1 'polypeptide(L)'
;MAALALPGSIVMRFLDQHAATLKHLNLQHTKPSASQSPANLSLLPLPVLPHLETLIIQNGWDDQEAASKEGLDAALGYIHHSWDTLTTLVMDHCAFNLHDLGTLLDLLWRRNADGGGGLKRLFVSIQVLNPQVLDILAEKLPQLEILQVNFKDLRSNDGVEAGTVLRHLMPQVRLPPFVGPLV
;
A
#
# COMPACT_ATOMS: atom_id res chain seq x y z
N MET A 1 19.71 10.28 38.02
CA MET A 1 20.20 9.98 36.66
C MET A 1 19.05 10.19 35.70
N ALA A 2 19.12 11.24 34.90
CA ALA A 2 18.04 11.64 34.01
C ALA A 2 17.95 10.68 32.82
N ALA A 3 16.77 10.11 32.61
CA ALA A 3 16.45 9.34 31.42
C ALA A 3 16.45 10.29 30.21
N LEU A 4 17.29 9.99 29.22
CA LEU A 4 17.28 10.61 27.91
C LEU A 4 15.98 10.21 27.20
N ALA A 5 14.92 11.00 27.38
CA ALA A 5 13.73 10.92 26.56
C ALA A 5 14.11 11.36 25.13
N LEU A 6 14.31 10.39 24.24
CA LEU A 6 14.35 10.67 22.81
C LEU A 6 13.06 11.41 22.44
N PRO A 7 13.13 12.55 21.71
CA PRO A 7 11.93 13.25 21.28
C PRO A 7 11.18 12.33 20.33
N GLY A 8 10.18 11.62 20.86
CA GLY A 8 9.14 10.98 20.06
C GLY A 8 8.67 12.03 19.07
N SER A 9 8.84 11.75 17.77
CA SER A 9 8.75 12.77 16.73
C SER A 9 7.45 13.55 16.90
N ILE A 10 7.46 14.86 16.58
CA ILE A 10 6.26 15.71 16.65
C ILE A 10 5.08 15.04 15.93
N VAL A 11 5.37 14.28 14.87
CA VAL A 11 4.43 13.43 14.15
C VAL A 11 3.82 12.34 15.04
N MET A 12 4.63 11.57 15.77
CA MET A 12 4.10 10.55 16.69
C MET A 12 3.21 11.14 17.78
N ARG A 13 3.59 12.29 18.35
CA ARG A 13 2.74 12.99 19.33
C ARG A 13 1.42 13.46 18.74
N PHE A 14 1.44 13.97 17.51
CA PHE A 14 0.24 14.38 16.80
C PHE A 14 -0.69 13.19 16.53
N LEU A 15 -0.13 12.10 15.99
CA LEU A 15 -0.90 10.90 15.69
C LEU A 15 -1.52 10.29 16.95
N ASP A 16 -0.77 10.24 18.05
CA ASP A 16 -1.28 9.75 19.34
C ASP A 16 -2.40 10.64 19.89
N GLN A 17 -2.23 11.97 19.84
CA GLN A 17 -3.25 12.92 20.30
C GLN A 17 -4.55 12.83 19.48
N HIS A 18 -4.46 12.46 18.20
CA HIS A 18 -5.61 12.39 17.30
C HIS A 18 -6.08 10.97 17.00
N ALA A 19 -5.54 9.95 17.68
CA ALA A 19 -5.76 8.53 17.39
C ALA A 19 -7.24 8.14 17.30
N ALA A 20 -8.07 8.67 18.19
CA ALA A 20 -9.52 8.39 18.24
C ALA A 20 -10.35 9.14 17.19
N THR A 21 -9.76 10.06 16.43
CA THR A 21 -10.48 10.94 15.49
C THR A 21 -9.95 10.87 14.06
N LEU A 22 -8.72 10.38 13.88
CA LEU A 22 -8.03 10.42 12.61
C LEU A 22 -8.55 9.32 11.68
N LYS A 23 -9.22 9.74 10.60
CA LYS A 23 -9.82 8.85 9.59
C LYS A 23 -9.00 8.72 8.31
N HIS A 24 -8.21 9.73 8.00
CA HIS A 24 -7.42 9.77 6.77
C HIS A 24 -5.98 10.08 7.13
N LEU A 25 -5.07 9.19 6.71
CA LEU A 25 -3.64 9.34 6.92
C LEU A 25 -2.91 9.24 5.59
N ASN A 26 -2.08 10.24 5.29
CA ASN A 26 -1.16 10.20 4.17
C ASN A 26 0.28 10.29 4.69
N LEU A 27 1.05 9.23 4.45
CA LEU A 27 2.45 9.11 4.81
C LEU A 27 3.30 9.19 3.55
N GLN A 28 3.99 10.31 3.39
CA GLN A 28 4.94 10.50 2.31
C GLN A 28 6.37 10.39 2.83
N HIS A 29 7.09 9.36 2.39
CA HIS A 29 8.51 9.19 2.71
C HIS A 29 9.33 10.16 1.87
N THR A 30 9.93 11.16 2.54
CA THR A 30 10.77 12.19 1.93
C THR A 30 12.25 11.87 2.13
N LYS A 31 13.10 12.20 1.14
CA LYS A 31 14.50 11.77 1.09
C LYS A 31 15.21 12.17 2.38
N PRO A 32 15.91 11.26 3.09
CA PRO A 32 16.68 11.65 4.24
C PRO A 32 17.73 12.56 3.66
N SER A 33 17.75 13.81 4.11
CA SER A 33 18.84 14.70 3.75
C SER A 33 20.14 13.99 4.14
N ALA A 34 21.20 14.07 3.32
CA ALA A 34 22.43 13.29 3.46
C ALA A 34 23.14 13.40 4.84
N SER A 35 22.65 14.25 5.72
CA SER A 35 23.06 14.50 7.10
C SER A 35 22.18 13.83 8.18
N GLN A 36 21.08 13.17 7.82
CA GLN A 36 20.19 12.50 8.77
C GLN A 36 20.32 10.99 8.60
N SER A 37 20.63 10.29 9.69
CA SER A 37 20.51 8.83 9.71
C SER A 37 19.07 8.47 9.36
N PRO A 38 18.82 7.34 8.65
CA PRO A 38 17.47 6.93 8.33
C PRO A 38 16.69 6.81 9.63
N ALA A 39 15.80 7.78 9.87
CA ALA A 39 14.84 7.71 10.94
C ALA A 39 13.81 6.68 10.46
N ASN A 40 14.15 5.41 10.67
CA ASN A 40 13.32 4.27 10.32
C ASN A 40 11.96 4.41 11.03
N LEU A 41 10.97 4.90 10.30
CA LEU A 41 9.55 4.82 10.70
C LEU A 41 9.15 3.36 10.94
N SER A 42 9.88 2.42 10.35
CA SER A 42 9.78 0.96 10.48
C SER A 42 10.18 0.41 11.86
N LEU A 43 10.82 1.19 12.74
CA LEU A 43 11.27 0.71 14.07
C LEU A 43 10.57 1.35 15.27
N LEU A 44 9.68 2.32 15.04
CA LEU A 44 8.94 2.97 16.12
C LEU A 44 7.56 2.30 16.27
N PRO A 45 7.07 2.07 17.51
CA PRO A 45 5.71 1.60 17.71
C PRO A 45 4.74 2.61 17.11
N LEU A 46 4.06 2.20 16.04
CA LEU A 46 3.11 3.03 15.32
C LEU A 46 1.87 3.23 16.23
N PRO A 47 1.38 4.47 16.37
CA PRO A 47 0.17 4.74 17.16
C PRO A 47 -1.03 4.02 16.54
N VAL A 48 -1.90 3.51 17.42
CA VAL A 48 -3.09 2.75 17.04
C VAL A 48 -4.18 3.72 16.56
N LEU A 49 -4.63 3.56 15.31
CA LEU A 49 -5.62 4.45 14.68
C LEU A 49 -6.92 3.68 14.38
N PRO A 50 -7.74 3.33 15.38
CA PRO A 50 -8.84 2.38 15.23
C PRO A 50 -9.95 2.82 14.25
N HIS A 51 -10.02 4.11 13.93
CA HIS A 51 -11.02 4.70 13.03
C HIS A 51 -10.46 5.08 11.66
N LEU A 52 -9.28 4.58 11.29
CA LEU A 52 -8.65 4.92 10.02
C LEU A 52 -9.42 4.30 8.84
N GLU A 53 -10.05 5.15 8.04
CA GLU A 53 -10.81 4.76 6.85
C GLU A 53 -9.96 4.78 5.58
N THR A 54 -8.94 5.65 5.53
CA THR A 54 -8.07 5.82 4.36
C THR A 54 -6.61 5.88 4.78
N LEU A 55 -5.81 4.98 4.21
CA LEU A 55 -4.36 4.97 4.36
C LEU A 55 -3.71 5.17 3.00
N ILE A 56 -2.87 6.20 2.90
CA ILE A 56 -2.05 6.49 1.73
C ILE A 56 -0.59 6.43 2.16
N ILE A 57 0.21 5.60 1.49
CA ILE A 57 1.65 5.50 1.69
C ILE A 57 2.30 5.78 0.35
N GLN A 58 3.13 6.81 0.32
CA GLN A 58 3.84 7.26 -0.87
C GLN A 58 5.34 7.23 -0.61
N ASN A 59 6.08 6.53 -1.47
CA ASN A 59 7.54 6.55 -1.43
C ASN A 59 8.11 7.52 -2.46
N GLY A 60 8.87 8.51 -1.99
CA GLY A 60 9.35 9.59 -2.85
C GLY A 60 10.73 9.36 -3.51
N TRP A 61 11.39 8.21 -3.36
CA TRP A 61 12.78 8.03 -3.84
C TRP A 61 12.88 6.96 -4.92
N ASP A 62 13.80 7.16 -5.85
CA ASP A 62 14.03 6.30 -7.01
C ASP A 62 14.60 4.91 -6.65
N ASP A 63 15.13 4.73 -5.43
CA ASP A 63 15.59 3.42 -4.91
C ASP A 63 14.39 2.56 -4.47
N GLN A 64 13.78 1.94 -5.48
CA GLN A 64 12.48 1.27 -5.40
C GLN A 64 12.43 0.09 -4.42
N GLU A 65 13.54 -0.61 -4.21
CA GLU A 65 13.55 -1.88 -3.49
C GLU A 65 13.54 -1.69 -1.97
N ALA A 66 14.39 -0.80 -1.43
CA ALA A 66 14.38 -0.44 -0.01
C ALA A 66 13.09 0.30 0.38
N ALA A 67 12.62 1.18 -0.51
CA ALA A 67 11.38 1.91 -0.35
C ALA A 67 10.17 0.96 -0.23
N SER A 68 10.09 -0.08 -1.08
CA SER A 68 8.96 -1.04 -1.09
C SER A 68 8.77 -1.74 0.26
N LYS A 69 9.86 -2.17 0.90
CA LYS A 69 9.81 -2.90 2.17
C LYS A 69 9.39 -2.01 3.35
N GLU A 70 9.96 -0.82 3.46
CA GLU A 70 9.59 0.13 4.53
C GLU A 70 8.13 0.57 4.42
N GLY A 71 7.67 0.84 3.19
CA GLY A 71 6.27 1.20 2.92
C GLY A 71 5.32 0.06 3.28
N LEU A 72 5.71 -1.19 3.02
CA LEU A 72 4.95 -2.37 3.43
C LEU A 72 4.89 -2.49 4.95
N ASP A 73 6.03 -2.47 5.64
CA ASP A 73 6.09 -2.62 7.10
C ASP A 73 5.23 -1.55 7.80
N ALA A 74 5.28 -0.30 7.31
CA ALA A 74 4.43 0.78 7.80
C ALA A 74 2.93 0.50 7.56
N ALA A 75 2.57 0.04 6.36
CA ALA A 75 1.19 -0.32 6.03
C ALA A 75 0.67 -1.42 6.95
N LEU A 76 1.47 -2.46 7.19
CA LEU A 76 1.09 -3.60 8.02
C LEU A 76 0.80 -3.18 9.46
N GLY A 77 1.57 -2.22 10.01
CA GLY A 77 1.32 -1.66 11.32
C GLY A 77 -0.07 -1.04 11.45
N TYR A 78 -0.49 -0.22 10.48
CA TYR A 78 -1.80 0.44 10.52
C TYR A 78 -2.96 -0.48 10.14
N ILE A 79 -2.78 -1.35 9.15
CA ILE A 79 -3.79 -2.33 8.71
C ILE A 79 -4.17 -3.24 9.88
N HIS A 80 -3.19 -3.66 10.69
CA HIS A 80 -3.45 -4.52 11.84
C HIS A 80 -4.42 -3.91 12.88
N HIS A 81 -4.44 -2.58 13.00
CA HIS A 81 -5.21 -1.89 14.03
C HIS A 81 -6.49 -1.22 13.53
N SER A 82 -6.61 -1.07 12.22
CA SER A 82 -7.69 -0.27 11.61
C SER A 82 -8.50 -1.06 10.59
N TRP A 83 -8.32 -2.38 10.54
CA TRP A 83 -8.94 -3.24 9.53
C TRP A 83 -10.44 -3.01 9.39
N ASP A 84 -11.18 -3.02 10.51
CA ASP A 84 -12.64 -2.95 10.50
C ASP A 84 -13.19 -1.64 9.93
N THR A 85 -12.35 -0.59 9.87
CA THR A 85 -12.72 0.73 9.37
C THR A 85 -12.02 1.08 8.05
N LEU A 86 -10.93 0.39 7.70
CA LEU A 86 -10.12 0.68 6.52
C LEU A 86 -10.84 0.29 5.23
N THR A 87 -11.27 1.29 4.49
CA THR A 87 -11.97 1.11 3.20
C THR A 87 -11.07 1.37 2.00
N THR A 88 -10.02 2.20 2.18
CA THR A 88 -9.15 2.65 1.09
C THR A 88 -7.69 2.49 1.47
N LEU A 89 -6.94 1.75 0.65
CA LEU A 89 -5.50 1.57 0.76
C LEU A 89 -4.84 2.02 -0.53
N VAL A 90 -3.95 3.01 -0.43
CA VAL A 90 -3.14 3.50 -1.54
C VAL A 90 -1.67 3.28 -1.19
N MET A 91 -0.99 2.50 -2.01
CA MET A 91 0.45 2.26 -1.92
C MET A 91 1.08 2.68 -3.22
N ASP A 92 1.45 3.95 -3.28
CA ASP A 92 1.97 4.59 -4.47
C ASP A 92 3.50 4.62 -4.43
N HIS A 93 4.12 4.38 -5.59
CA HIS A 93 5.57 4.26 -5.73
C HIS A 93 6.26 3.17 -4.86
N CYS A 94 5.50 2.30 -4.19
CA CYS A 94 5.99 1.05 -3.60
C CYS A 94 5.99 -0.02 -4.69
N ALA A 95 7.13 -0.39 -5.24
CA ALA A 95 7.17 -1.39 -6.31
C ALA A 95 7.25 -2.79 -5.74
N PHE A 96 6.07 -3.37 -5.53
CA PHE A 96 5.97 -4.73 -5.02
C PHE A 96 6.50 -5.75 -6.03
N ASN A 97 7.31 -6.69 -5.50
CA ASN A 97 7.48 -7.98 -6.14
C ASN A 97 6.25 -8.87 -5.82
N LEU A 98 6.15 -10.02 -6.49
CA LEU A 98 5.01 -10.94 -6.31
C LEU A 98 4.85 -11.45 -4.87
N HIS A 99 5.97 -11.66 -4.17
CA HIS A 99 5.99 -12.18 -2.81
C HIS A 99 5.44 -11.16 -1.80
N ASP A 100 5.87 -9.91 -1.90
CA ASP A 100 5.46 -8.82 -1.00
C ASP A 100 3.99 -8.48 -1.22
N LEU A 101 3.54 -8.47 -2.49
CA LEU A 101 2.13 -8.35 -2.83
C LEU A 101 1.33 -9.52 -2.26
N GLY A 102 1.80 -10.75 -2.41
CA GLY A 102 1.16 -11.93 -1.82
C GLY A 102 0.99 -11.82 -0.31
N THR A 103 2.02 -11.34 0.39
CA THR A 103 1.99 -11.12 1.84
C THR A 103 0.96 -10.06 2.23
N LEU A 104 0.91 -8.94 1.50
CA LEU A 104 -0.10 -7.90 1.68
C LEU A 104 -1.50 -8.49 1.49
N LEU A 105 -1.74 -9.19 0.38
CA LEU A 105 -3.05 -9.76 0.06
C LEU A 105 -3.48 -10.85 1.04
N ASP A 106 -2.57 -11.68 1.53
CA ASP A 106 -2.86 -12.67 2.58
C ASP A 106 -3.33 -12.02 3.88
N LEU A 107 -2.71 -10.90 4.26
CA LEU A 107 -3.07 -10.17 5.46
C LEU A 107 -4.43 -9.48 5.31
N LEU A 108 -4.70 -8.88 4.15
CA LEU A 108 -6.01 -8.31 3.83
C LEU A 108 -7.10 -9.39 3.77
N TRP A 109 -6.80 -10.58 3.21
CA TRP A 109 -7.76 -11.68 3.10
C TRP A 109 -8.11 -12.30 4.46
N ARG A 110 -7.11 -12.68 5.27
CA ARG A 110 -7.33 -13.38 6.53
C ARG A 110 -8.30 -12.64 7.44
N ARG A 111 -8.27 -11.32 7.40
CA ARG A 111 -9.07 -10.47 8.27
C ARG A 111 -10.45 -10.13 7.69
N ASN A 112 -10.60 -10.26 6.38
CA ASN A 112 -11.88 -10.22 5.69
C ASN A 112 -12.77 -11.44 6.02
N ALA A 113 -12.15 -12.60 6.28
CA ALA A 113 -12.88 -13.83 6.63
C ALA A 113 -13.72 -13.69 7.92
N ASP A 114 -13.38 -12.74 8.80
CA ASP A 114 -14.05 -12.52 10.08
C ASP A 114 -15.29 -11.59 9.98
N GLY A 115 -15.67 -11.15 8.78
CA GLY A 115 -16.92 -10.40 8.54
C GLY A 115 -16.93 -8.94 9.02
N GLY A 116 -15.79 -8.42 9.50
CA GLY A 116 -15.57 -6.99 9.79
C GLY A 116 -15.21 -6.21 8.53
N GLY A 117 -15.51 -4.89 8.53
CA GLY A 117 -15.41 -3.98 7.38
C GLY A 117 -14.22 -4.26 6.46
N GLY A 118 -14.51 -4.38 5.16
CA GLY A 118 -13.55 -4.82 4.16
C GLY A 118 -13.01 -3.69 3.31
N LEU A 119 -11.77 -3.85 2.87
CA LEU A 119 -11.14 -2.97 1.89
C LEU A 119 -11.98 -2.92 0.61
N LYS A 120 -12.44 -1.71 0.24
CA LYS A 120 -13.23 -1.46 -0.98
C LYS A 120 -12.39 -0.94 -2.13
N ARG A 121 -11.29 -0.26 -1.81
CA ARG A 121 -10.46 0.43 -2.81
C ARG A 121 -9.00 0.12 -2.58
N LEU A 122 -8.35 -0.45 -3.58
CA LEU A 122 -6.93 -0.79 -3.56
C LEU A 122 -6.23 -0.12 -4.74
N PHE A 123 -5.22 0.67 -4.42
CA PHE A 123 -4.34 1.31 -5.39
C PHE A 123 -2.91 0.85 -5.09
N VAL A 124 -2.30 0.09 -5.99
CA VAL A 124 -0.97 -0.48 -5.78
C VAL A 124 -0.11 -0.31 -7.02
N SER A 125 1.20 -0.18 -6.79
CA SER A 125 2.21 -0.25 -7.85
C SER A 125 2.92 -1.60 -7.78
N ILE A 126 3.06 -2.31 -8.89
CA ILE A 126 3.75 -3.60 -8.95
C ILE A 126 4.80 -3.58 -10.05
N GLN A 127 5.88 -4.35 -9.92
CA GLN A 127 6.89 -4.39 -10.97
C GLN A 127 6.37 -5.10 -12.22
N VAL A 128 5.76 -6.28 -12.03
CA VAL A 128 5.32 -7.14 -13.12
C VAL A 128 3.86 -7.53 -12.88
N LEU A 129 2.99 -7.19 -13.83
CA LEU A 129 1.62 -7.71 -13.87
C LEU A 129 1.59 -9.03 -14.63
N ASN A 130 1.11 -10.08 -13.95
CA ASN A 130 0.90 -11.43 -14.49
C ASN A 130 -0.56 -11.83 -14.24
N PRO A 131 -1.23 -12.58 -15.14
CA PRO A 131 -2.53 -13.19 -14.90
C PRO A 131 -2.73 -13.76 -13.48
N GLN A 132 -1.73 -14.45 -12.92
CA GLN A 132 -1.81 -15.02 -11.58
C GLN A 132 -2.05 -13.98 -10.48
N VAL A 133 -1.53 -12.77 -10.62
CA VAL A 133 -1.76 -11.67 -9.65
C VAL A 133 -3.24 -11.28 -9.64
N LEU A 134 -3.87 -11.27 -10.80
CA LEU A 134 -5.26 -10.90 -10.97
C LEU A 134 -6.18 -11.98 -10.42
N ASP A 135 -5.84 -13.26 -10.67
CA ASP A 135 -6.57 -14.39 -10.10
C ASP A 135 -6.51 -14.36 -8.56
N ILE A 136 -5.33 -14.11 -7.99
CA ILE A 136 -5.14 -13.98 -6.54
C ILE A 136 -5.92 -12.79 -5.98
N LEU A 137 -5.94 -11.65 -6.68
CA LEU A 137 -6.71 -10.46 -6.26
C LEU A 137 -8.22 -10.74 -6.28
N ALA A 138 -8.72 -11.39 -7.32
CA ALA A 138 -10.13 -11.75 -7.44
C ALA A 138 -10.55 -12.77 -6.38
N GLU A 139 -9.68 -13.74 -6.06
CA GLU A 139 -9.93 -14.73 -5.02
C GLU A 139 -9.89 -14.09 -3.62
N LYS A 140 -8.87 -13.27 -3.33
CA LYS A 140 -8.59 -12.74 -1.99
C LYS A 140 -9.31 -11.43 -1.65
N LEU A 141 -9.84 -10.70 -2.61
CA LEU A 141 -10.52 -9.42 -2.36
C LEU A 141 -11.79 -9.31 -3.20
N PRO A 142 -12.77 -10.23 -3.05
CA PRO A 142 -13.98 -10.22 -3.86
C PRO A 142 -14.89 -9.00 -3.61
N GLN A 143 -14.76 -8.34 -2.46
CA GLN A 143 -15.51 -7.14 -2.11
C GLN A 143 -14.93 -5.83 -2.68
N LEU A 144 -13.83 -5.91 -3.43
CA LEU A 144 -13.16 -4.72 -3.93
C LEU A 144 -14.02 -4.03 -5.01
N GLU A 145 -14.39 -2.79 -4.76
CA GLU A 145 -15.18 -1.96 -5.69
C GLU A 145 -14.28 -1.26 -6.72
N ILE A 146 -13.04 -0.90 -6.31
CA ILE A 146 -12.09 -0.17 -7.16
C ILE A 146 -10.70 -0.80 -7.01
N LEU A 147 -10.17 -1.30 -8.13
CA LEU A 147 -8.78 -1.74 -8.27
C LEU A 147 -8.05 -0.80 -9.22
N GLN A 148 -6.95 -0.21 -8.76
CA GLN A 148 -5.97 0.42 -9.64
C GLN A 148 -4.61 -0.25 -9.44
N VAL A 149 -4.08 -0.81 -10.52
CA VAL A 149 -2.74 -1.41 -10.54
C VAL A 149 -1.88 -0.64 -11.53
N ASN A 150 -0.88 0.04 -11.01
CA ASN A 150 0.18 0.62 -11.83
C ASN A 150 1.28 -0.44 -11.98
N PHE A 151 1.76 -0.71 -13.20
CA PHE A 151 2.80 -1.71 -13.44
C PHE A 151 3.88 -1.20 -14.38
N LYS A 152 5.12 -1.69 -14.20
CA LYS A 152 6.24 -1.40 -15.10
C LYS A 152 6.24 -2.32 -16.32
N ASP A 153 6.08 -3.62 -16.06
CA ASP A 153 6.09 -4.65 -17.10
C ASP A 153 4.78 -5.46 -17.09
N LEU A 154 4.35 -5.88 -18.28
CA LEU A 154 3.23 -6.81 -18.46
C LEU A 154 3.77 -8.13 -19.01
N ARG A 155 3.57 -9.24 -18.29
CA ARG A 155 4.00 -10.57 -18.73
C ARG A 155 2.81 -11.50 -18.82
N SER A 156 2.67 -12.15 -19.97
CA SER A 156 1.69 -13.22 -20.19
C SER A 156 2.40 -14.56 -20.00
N ASN A 157 1.81 -15.47 -19.20
CA ASN A 157 2.39 -16.79 -18.96
C ASN A 157 2.37 -17.70 -20.19
N ASP A 158 1.51 -17.42 -21.20
CA ASP A 158 1.22 -18.36 -22.29
C ASP A 158 1.66 -17.89 -23.69
N GLY A 159 2.48 -16.84 -23.79
CA GLY A 159 2.75 -16.21 -25.11
C GLY A 159 1.50 -15.59 -25.76
N VAL A 160 0.38 -15.56 -25.03
CA VAL A 160 -0.85 -14.89 -25.41
C VAL A 160 -0.59 -13.39 -25.31
N GLU A 161 -0.73 -12.67 -26.42
CA GLU A 161 -0.51 -11.24 -26.49
C GLU A 161 -1.22 -10.51 -25.34
N ALA A 162 -0.50 -9.58 -24.71
CA ALA A 162 -0.98 -8.66 -23.68
C ALA A 162 -2.40 -8.09 -23.93
N GLY A 163 -2.78 -7.94 -25.20
CA GLY A 163 -4.11 -7.49 -25.61
C GLY A 163 -5.26 -8.39 -25.18
N THR A 164 -5.04 -9.69 -24.98
CA THR A 164 -6.10 -10.64 -24.56
C THR A 164 -6.38 -10.55 -23.06
N VAL A 165 -5.32 -10.34 -22.27
CA VAL A 165 -5.42 -10.14 -20.81
C VAL A 165 -6.13 -8.83 -20.50
N LEU A 166 -5.81 -7.75 -21.24
CA LEU A 166 -6.48 -6.46 -21.10
C LEU A 166 -7.97 -6.53 -21.44
N ARG A 167 -8.38 -7.34 -22.44
CA ARG A 167 -9.79 -7.50 -22.82
C ARG A 167 -10.66 -8.18 -21.76
N HIS A 168 -10.09 -9.10 -20.97
CA HIS A 168 -10.80 -9.69 -19.83
C HIS A 168 -10.89 -8.76 -18.61
N LEU A 169 -9.98 -7.79 -18.50
CA LEU A 169 -9.93 -6.82 -17.40
C LEU A 169 -10.76 -5.56 -17.62
N MET A 170 -11.16 -5.25 -18.87
CA MET A 170 -11.87 -4.01 -19.20
C MET A 170 -13.20 -3.76 -18.46
N PRO A 171 -13.93 -4.76 -17.91
CA PRO A 171 -15.08 -4.44 -17.06
C PRO A 171 -14.69 -3.93 -15.65
N GLN A 172 -13.49 -4.21 -15.16
CA GLN A 172 -13.13 -4.03 -13.74
C GLN A 172 -11.88 -3.18 -13.46
N VAL A 173 -11.05 -2.88 -14.48
CA VAL A 173 -9.82 -2.09 -14.30
C VAL A 173 -9.92 -0.79 -15.07
N ARG A 174 -10.02 0.34 -14.35
CA ARG A 174 -9.79 1.66 -14.94
C ARG A 174 -8.28 1.89 -15.01
N LEU A 175 -7.71 1.67 -16.19
CA LEU A 175 -6.35 2.13 -16.48
C LEU A 175 -6.32 3.67 -16.45
N PRO A 176 -5.30 4.30 -15.85
CA PRO A 176 -5.11 5.73 -16.01
C PRO A 176 -4.89 6.06 -17.49
N PRO A 177 -5.29 7.26 -17.95
CA PRO A 177 -5.08 7.64 -19.34
C PRO A 177 -3.59 7.60 -19.65
N PHE A 178 -3.22 6.81 -20.67
CA PHE A 178 -1.90 6.88 -21.29
C PHE A 178 -1.69 8.31 -21.78
N VAL A 179 -0.91 9.09 -21.03
CA VAL A 179 -0.32 10.32 -21.55
C VAL A 179 0.91 9.86 -22.35
N GLY A 180 0.76 9.72 -23.65
CA GLY A 180 1.88 9.51 -24.56
C GLY A 180 2.88 10.67 -24.46
N PRO A 181 4.15 10.47 -24.84
CA PRO A 181 5.10 11.57 -24.86
C PRO A 181 4.62 12.59 -25.90
N LEU A 182 4.41 13.82 -25.43
CA LEU A 182 4.55 14.97 -26.30
C LEU A 182 6.05 15.18 -26.51
N VAL A 183 6.41 15.20 -27.79
CA VAL A 183 7.72 15.42 -28.42
C VAL A 183 8.54 14.15 -28.69
#